data_AF-A0AAE1VH72-F1
#
_entry.id   AF-A0AAE1VH72-F1
#
_cell.length_a   1.000
_cell.length_b   1.000
_cell.length_c   1.000
_cell.angle_alpha   90.00
_cell.angle_beta   90.00
_cell.angle_gamma   90.00
#
_symmetry.space_group_name_H-M   'P 1'
#
loop_
_entity.id
_entity.type
_entity.pdbx_description
1 polymer ?
#
loop_
_entity_poly.entity_id
_entity_poly.type
_entity_poly.pdbx_seq_one_letter_code
_entity_poly.pdbx_strand_id
1 'polypeptide(L)' 'MKRALDDTIITGVPTTIEYHKLILDIEDFKNGKVDTAFIPKHEQELAAPQPSVSAATKELVKANA' A
#
# COMPACT_ATOMS: atom_id res chain seq x y z
N MET A 1 -10.50 9.46 -4.61
CA MET A 1 -9.89 8.55 -3.60
C MET A 1 -8.50 9.00 -3.19
N LYS A 2 -7.60 9.41 -4.11
CA LYS A 2 -6.21 9.83 -3.80
C LYS A 2 -6.10 10.82 -2.64
N ARG A 3 -6.79 11.96 -2.75
CA ARG A 3 -6.86 12.96 -1.66
C ARG A 3 -7.27 12.39 -0.31
N ALA A 4 -8.27 11.50 -0.26
CA ALA A 4 -8.72 10.92 1.01
C ALA A 4 -7.65 10.02 1.63
N LEU A 5 -6.87 9.30 0.81
CA LEU A 5 -5.72 8.51 1.26
C LEU A 5 -4.53 9.39 1.69
N ASP A 6 -4.36 10.56 1.07
CA ASP A 6 -3.34 11.54 1.47
C ASP A 6 -3.68 12.25 2.79
N ASP A 7 -4.95 12.58 2.99
CA ASP A 7 -5.47 13.23 4.19
C ASP A 7 -5.59 12.23 5.38
N THR A 8 -5.49 10.92 5.12
CA THR A 8 -5.61 9.88 6.16
C THR A 8 -4.28 9.68 6.89
N ILE A 9 -4.24 10.02 8.17
CA ILE A 9 -3.07 9.84 9.03
C ILE A 9 -3.35 8.71 10.02
N ILE A 10 -2.59 7.62 9.91
CA ILE A 10 -2.61 6.49 10.84
C ILE A 10 -1.20 6.27 11.35
N THR A 11 -1.03 6.27 12.68
CA THR A 11 0.25 6.10 13.35
C THR A 11 0.23 4.85 14.24
N GLY A 12 1.39 4.25 14.48
CA GLY A 12 1.55 3.13 15.42
C GLY A 12 1.22 1.74 14.85
N VAL A 13 0.61 1.67 13.65
CA VAL A 13 0.37 0.42 12.92
C VAL A 13 0.75 0.58 11.44
N PRO A 14 1.33 -0.45 10.80
CA PRO A 14 1.55 -0.44 9.36
C PRO A 14 0.22 -0.48 8.61
N THR A 15 0.13 0.25 7.49
CA THR A 15 -1.06 0.31 6.66
C THR A 15 -0.72 0.04 5.20
N THR A 16 -1.74 -0.24 4.39
CA THR A 16 -1.62 -0.43 2.94
C THR A 16 -1.93 0.85 2.16
N ILE A 17 -1.95 2.03 2.81
CA ILE A 17 -2.31 3.30 2.18
C ILE A 17 -1.41 3.59 0.97
N GLU A 18 -0.09 3.45 1.13
CA GLU A 18 0.88 3.70 0.06
C GLU A 18 0.72 2.72 -1.11
N TYR A 19 0.42 1.46 -0.84
CA TYR A 19 0.08 0.46 -1.87
C TYR A 19 -1.16 0.87 -2.68
N HIS A 20 -2.20 1.38 -2.02
CA HIS A 20 -3.41 1.85 -2.73
C HIS A 20 -3.15 3.13 -3.52
N LYS A 21 -2.23 4.00 -3.10
CA LYS A 21 -1.81 5.17 -3.89
C LYS A 21 -1.11 4.75 -5.19
N LEU A 22 -0.29 3.70 -5.16
CA LEU A 22 0.31 3.14 -6.38
C LEU A 22 -0.75 2.64 -7.36
N ILE A 23 -1.76 1.91 -6.88
CA ILE A 23 -2.88 1.44 -7.72
C ILE A 23 -3.58 2.61 -8.42
N LEU A 24 -3.79 3.73 -7.71
CA LEU A 24 -4.43 4.92 -8.25
C LEU A 24 -3.63 5.61 -9.37
N ASP A 25 -2.32 5.38 -9.42
CA ASP A 25 -1.42 5.99 -10.40
C ASP A 25 -1.29 5.15 -11.68
N ILE A 26 -1.72 3.88 -11.66
CA ILE A 26 -1.77 2.99 -12.84
C ILE A 26 -2.82 3.47 -13.85
N GLU A 27 -2.41 3.60 -15.11
CA GLU A 27 -3.28 4.10 -16.19
C GLU A 27 -4.50 3.21 -16.45
N ASP A 28 -4.36 1.88 -16.39
CA ASP A 28 -5.49 0.97 -16.56
C ASP A 28 -6.52 1.12 -15.43
N PHE A 29 -6.08 1.44 -14.21
CA PHE A 29 -7.00 1.76 -13.11
C PHE A 29 -7.77 3.05 -13.38
N LYS A 30 -7.08 4.12 -13.83
CA LYS A 30 -7.70 5.41 -14.17
C LYS A 30 -8.73 5.29 -15.30
N ASN A 31 -8.44 4.43 -16.28
CA ASN A 31 -9.31 4.18 -17.43
C ASN A 31 -10.44 3.17 -17.12
N GLY A 32 -10.53 2.65 -15.89
CA GLY A 32 -11.55 1.68 -15.48
C GLY A 32 -11.35 0.28 -16.08
N LYS A 33 -10.17 -0.04 -16.62
CA LYS A 33 -9.81 -1.35 -17.15
C LYS A 33 -9.35 -2.27 -16.02
N VAL A 34 -10.29 -2.62 -15.15
CA VAL A 34 -10.04 -3.43 -13.96
C VAL A 34 -10.78 -4.76 -14.02
N ASP A 35 -10.09 -5.83 -13.64
CA ASP A 35 -10.67 -7.17 -13.46
C ASP A 35 -10.14 -7.83 -12.19
N THR A 36 -10.57 -9.05 -11.91
CA THR A 36 -10.14 -9.79 -10.70
C THR A 36 -8.66 -10.19 -10.73
N ALA A 37 -8.01 -10.12 -11.88
CA ALA A 37 -6.58 -10.38 -12.07
C ALA A 37 -5.75 -9.10 -12.19
N PHE A 38 -6.32 -7.93 -11.88
CA PHE A 38 -5.68 -6.64 -12.06
C PHE A 38 -4.35 -6.52 -11.29
N ILE A 39 -4.31 -6.97 -10.03
CA ILE A 39 -3.12 -6.89 -9.18
C ILE A 39 -1.96 -7.76 -9.70
N PRO A 40 -2.16 -9.06 -9.99
CA PRO A 40 -1.12 -9.89 -10.62
C PRO A 40 -0.56 -9.32 -11.92
N LYS A 41 -1.39 -8.66 -12.74
CA LYS A 41 -0.95 -8.07 -14.03
C LYS A 41 -0.05 -6.85 -13.87
N HIS A 42 -0.18 -6.12 -12.77
CA HIS A 42 0.57 -4.89 -12.51
C HIS A 42 1.57 -5.04 -11.36
N GLU A 43 1.98 -6.28 -11.03
CA GLU A 43 2.85 -6.58 -9.88
C GLU A 43 4.17 -5.79 -9.92
N GLN A 44 4.74 -5.59 -11.12
CA GLN A 44 5.97 -4.82 -11.31
C GLN A 44 5.81 -3.33 -10.98
N GLU A 45 4.70 -2.72 -11.38
CA GLU A 45 4.37 -1.31 -11.08
C GLU A 45 4.06 -1.12 -9.59
N LEU A 46 3.51 -2.16 -8.96
CA LEU A 46 3.17 -2.19 -7.54
C LEU A 46 4.34 -2.57 -6.64
N ALA A 47 5.51 -2.92 -7.21
CA ALA A 47 6.71 -3.34 -6.47
C ALA A 47 7.60 -2.18 -5.99
N ALA A 48 7.21 -0.92 -6.21
CA ALA A 48 8.00 0.25 -5.81
C ALA A 48 8.37 0.21 -4.30
N PRO A 49 9.58 0.68 -3.91
CA PRO A 49 10.07 0.57 -2.56
C PRO A 49 9.16 1.34 -1.60
N GLN A 50 8.35 0.59 -0.86
CA GLN A 50 7.55 1.12 0.23
C GLN A 50 8.52 1.69 1.27
N PRO A 51 8.34 2.93 1.76
CA PRO A 51 9.07 3.39 2.92
C PRO A 51 8.75 2.44 4.08
N SER A 52 9.72 1.57 4.38
CA SER A 52 9.57 0.50 5.35
C SER A 52 9.42 1.11 6.73
N VAL A 53 8.19 1.20 7.23
CA VAL A 53 7.95 1.50 8.66
C VAL A 53 8.31 0.30 9.57
N SER A 54 8.86 -0.79 9.03
CA SER A 54 9.14 -2.03 9.76
C SER A 54 10.61 -2.19 10.18
N ALA A 55 11.03 -1.40 11.16
CA ALA A 55 12.11 -1.79 12.06
C ALA A 55 11.64 -1.90 13.53
N ALA A 56 10.65 -1.12 13.96
CA ALA A 56 10.30 -1.03 15.39
C ALA A 56 9.24 -2.04 15.88
N THR A 57 8.39 -2.62 15.03
CA THR A 57 7.25 -3.44 15.50
C THR A 57 7.57 -4.93 15.68
N LYS A 58 8.69 -5.43 15.12
CA LYS A 58 9.08 -6.85 15.32
C LYS A 58 9.57 -7.14 16.75
N GLU A 59 10.00 -6.14 17.51
CA GLU A 59 10.47 -6.34 18.89
C GLU A 59 9.33 -6.46 19.92
N LEU A 60 8.21 -5.74 19.74
CA LEU A 60 7.12 -5.76 20.72
C LEU A 60 6.39 -7.11 20.79
N VAL A 61 6.35 -7.87 19.69
CA VAL A 61 5.71 -9.20 19.64
C VAL A 61 6.56 -10.27 20.33
N LYS A 62 7.89 -10.10 20.41
CA LYS A 62 8.78 -11.05 21.10
C LYS A 62 8.88 -10.82 22.61
N ALA A 63 8.51 -9.64 23.10
CA ALA A 63 8.55 -9.32 24.53
C ALA A 63 7.36 -9.90 25.33
N ASN A 64 6.34 -10.42 24.64
CA ASN A 64 5.15 -11.04 25.24
C ASN A 64 5.03 -12.55 24.96
N ALA A 65 6.11 -13.20 24.53
CA ALA A 65 6.17 -14.65 24.26
C ALA A 65 7.09 -15.37 25.26
#